data_AF-A0A812PIA7-F1
#
_entry.id   AF-A0A812PIA7-F1
#
_cell.length_a   1.000
_cell.length_b   1.000
_cell.length_c   1.000
_cell.angle_alpha   90.00
_cell.angle_beta   90.00
_cell.angle_gamma   90.00
#
_symmetry.space_group_name_H-M   'P 1'
#
loop_
_entity.id
_entity.type
_entity.pdbx_description
1 polymer ?
#
loop_
_entity_poly.entity_id
_entity_poly.type
_entity_poly.pdbx_seq_one_letter_code
_entity_poly.pdbx_strand_id
1 'polypeptide(L)'
;PNPCQEVDAFVEFITQFEATRPGVVRSIPVFVILQHSLVYACKGRLQELWYSSSQEAQVIDEFWSHSWQAPSWQKYVNLLFLNNTWPASVVGTFTAVAALVLFLTDVLPEWAETGLVSMGAILKRSKSMLVLWDPSYVTRLWCVFEMAAFLNAHGSAAVKVCPPLLGSYCRSIDTMDRQLRDFSIQQTTSSCCEGGHKDDDFCDLGDRNIILRCISTWFGSIENFELVVQTEVRKALANQLVDGGFTYRRMVLATVPLLWSLLDRMASDVRDPLWAAGQLARLFAYWLTTVPSILILLFRLCYKFRASCGRISLEILLSLGLVIIGAAMYVATAAIDILFQAVFPSIPLANFALCGLCGIVTVAVLRYL
;
A
#
# COMPACT_ATOMS: atom_id res chain seq x y z
N PRO A 1 2.01 -36.92 36.70
CA PRO A 1 2.90 -36.84 35.51
C PRO A 1 4.02 -35.84 35.78
N ASN A 2 5.26 -36.13 35.38
CA ASN A 2 6.39 -35.24 35.59
C ASN A 2 6.33 -34.09 34.55
N PRO A 3 6.21 -32.81 34.97
CA PRO A 3 6.09 -31.66 34.06
C PRO A 3 7.14 -31.63 32.95
N CYS A 4 8.38 -32.00 33.27
CA CYS A 4 9.49 -31.99 32.33
C CYS A 4 9.30 -33.01 31.18
N GLN A 5 8.67 -34.16 31.47
CA GLN A 5 8.38 -35.16 30.44
C GLN A 5 7.29 -34.70 29.46
N GLU A 6 6.35 -33.87 29.91
CA GLU A 6 5.33 -33.28 29.02
C GLU A 6 5.94 -32.22 28.10
N VAL A 7 6.85 -31.37 28.61
CA VAL A 7 7.58 -30.38 27.81
C VAL A 7 8.44 -31.06 26.73
N ASP A 8 9.13 -32.15 27.07
CA ASP A 8 9.92 -32.94 26.11
C ASP A 8 9.06 -33.43 24.94
N ALA A 9 7.90 -34.01 25.24
CA ALA A 9 6.97 -34.51 24.23
C ALA A 9 6.41 -33.39 23.34
N PHE A 10 6.14 -32.21 23.89
CA PHE A 10 5.71 -31.05 23.10
C PHE A 10 6.82 -30.55 22.17
N VAL A 11 8.06 -30.46 22.64
CA VAL A 11 9.20 -30.04 21.81
C VAL A 11 9.44 -31.05 20.69
N GLU A 12 9.44 -32.35 20.99
CA GLU A 12 9.60 -33.40 19.99
C GLU A 12 8.51 -33.31 18.92
N PHE A 13 7.25 -33.11 19.31
CA PHE A 13 6.15 -32.95 18.37
C PHE A 13 6.25 -31.67 17.53
N ILE A 14 6.50 -30.50 18.14
CA ILE A 14 6.60 -29.21 17.42
C ILE A 14 7.72 -29.24 16.39
N THR A 15 8.84 -29.89 16.70
CA THR A 15 9.99 -29.98 15.79
C THR A 15 9.72 -30.84 14.54
N GLN A 16 8.65 -31.65 14.54
CA GLN A 16 8.21 -32.43 13.37
C GLN A 16 7.40 -31.60 12.35
N PHE A 17 6.94 -30.40 12.72
CA PHE A 17 6.05 -29.56 11.88
C PHE A 17 4.77 -30.25 11.40
N GLU A 18 4.30 -31.25 12.13
CA GLU A 18 3.06 -31.95 11.83
C GLU A 18 1.85 -31.33 12.56
N ALA A 19 0.68 -31.41 11.94
CA ALA A 19 -0.56 -30.99 12.58
C ALA A 19 -1.01 -32.06 13.58
N THR A 20 -1.39 -31.64 14.79
CA THR A 20 -1.90 -32.56 15.84
C THR A 20 -3.12 -33.36 15.39
N ARG A 21 -3.90 -32.80 14.45
CA ARG A 21 -5.00 -33.47 13.76
C ARG A 21 -5.23 -32.85 12.38
N PRO A 22 -5.71 -33.62 11.39
CA PRO A 22 -5.90 -33.13 10.02
C PRO A 22 -6.77 -31.86 9.91
N GLY A 23 -7.80 -31.73 10.75
CA GLY A 23 -8.74 -30.60 10.70
C GLY A 23 -8.27 -29.29 11.36
N VAL A 24 -7.05 -29.24 11.91
CA VAL A 24 -6.48 -28.00 12.49
C VAL A 24 -6.01 -27.03 11.42
N VAL A 25 -5.48 -27.55 10.32
CA VAL A 25 -5.02 -26.72 9.21
C VAL A 25 -6.25 -26.23 8.45
N ARG A 26 -6.59 -24.96 8.65
CA ARG A 26 -7.78 -24.35 8.06
C ARG A 26 -7.41 -23.04 7.37
N SER A 27 -8.07 -22.76 6.26
CA SER A 27 -7.92 -21.51 5.52
C SER A 27 -9.28 -20.86 5.26
N ILE A 28 -9.26 -19.58 4.92
CA ILE A 28 -10.45 -18.82 4.52
C ILE A 28 -10.10 -18.06 3.24
N PRO A 29 -10.95 -18.11 2.20
CA PRO A 29 -10.74 -17.28 1.03
C PRO A 29 -10.79 -15.79 1.39
N VAL A 30 -9.77 -15.04 0.99
CA VAL A 30 -9.59 -13.64 1.38
C VAL A 30 -10.79 -12.77 1.01
N PHE A 31 -11.44 -13.03 -0.13
CA PHE A 31 -12.61 -12.26 -0.56
C PHE A 31 -13.80 -12.40 0.40
N VAL A 32 -13.97 -13.55 1.08
CA VAL A 32 -15.04 -13.76 2.08
C VAL A 32 -14.81 -12.87 3.29
N ILE A 33 -13.56 -12.79 3.76
CA ILE A 33 -13.16 -11.88 4.83
C ILE A 33 -13.41 -10.43 4.39
N LEU A 34 -12.96 -10.03 3.20
CA LEU A 34 -13.12 -8.66 2.73
C LEU A 34 -14.58 -8.23 2.57
N GLN A 35 -15.45 -9.11 2.07
CA GLN A 35 -16.87 -8.82 1.84
C GLN A 35 -17.68 -8.73 3.14
N HIS A 36 -17.41 -9.60 4.12
CA HIS A 36 -18.28 -9.75 5.29
C HIS A 36 -17.72 -9.14 6.59
N SER A 37 -16.41 -8.88 6.68
CA SER A 37 -15.80 -8.45 7.95
C SER A 37 -16.38 -7.16 8.52
N LEU A 38 -16.73 -6.16 7.70
CA LEU A 38 -17.33 -4.92 8.20
C LEU A 38 -18.70 -5.16 8.84
N VAL A 39 -19.55 -5.96 8.18
CA VAL A 39 -20.89 -6.28 8.68
C VAL A 39 -20.81 -7.07 10.00
N TYR A 40 -19.90 -8.05 10.08
CA TYR A 40 -19.72 -8.85 11.29
C TYR A 40 -19.01 -8.08 12.40
N ALA A 41 -18.06 -7.20 12.08
CA ALA A 41 -17.41 -6.30 13.04
C ALA A 41 -18.41 -5.33 13.67
N CYS A 42 -19.29 -4.71 12.87
CA CYS A 42 -20.35 -3.84 13.38
C CYS A 42 -21.33 -4.56 14.33
N LYS A 43 -21.46 -5.88 14.19
CA LYS A 43 -22.29 -6.73 15.07
C LYS A 43 -21.51 -7.32 16.25
N GLY A 44 -20.21 -7.07 16.38
CA GLY A 44 -19.35 -7.68 17.40
C GLY A 44 -19.14 -9.19 17.22
N ARG A 45 -19.46 -9.75 16.05
CA ARG A 45 -19.46 -11.19 15.75
C ARG A 45 -18.34 -11.60 14.82
N LEU A 46 -17.25 -10.82 14.77
CA LEU A 46 -16.18 -11.05 13.81
C LEU A 46 -15.62 -12.47 13.94
N GLN A 47 -15.40 -12.96 15.16
CA GLN A 47 -14.87 -14.29 15.44
C GLN A 47 -15.72 -15.42 14.84
N GLU A 48 -17.04 -15.25 14.81
CA GLU A 48 -17.95 -16.23 14.20
C GLU A 48 -17.75 -16.34 12.69
N LEU A 49 -17.46 -15.24 11.99
CA LEU A 49 -17.15 -15.25 10.57
C LEU A 49 -15.92 -16.12 10.28
N TRP A 50 -14.88 -16.04 11.12
CA TRP A 50 -13.67 -16.85 10.94
C TRP A 50 -13.99 -18.32 11.12
N TYR A 51 -14.67 -18.68 12.19
CA TYR A 51 -15.02 -20.08 12.45
C TYR A 51 -15.94 -20.64 11.37
N SER A 52 -17.01 -19.94 11.01
CA SER A 52 -18.01 -20.42 10.04
C SER A 52 -17.48 -20.50 8.62
N SER A 53 -16.54 -19.62 8.25
CA SER A 53 -16.02 -19.54 6.88
C SER A 53 -14.71 -20.30 6.68
N SER A 54 -14.09 -20.77 7.77
CA SER A 54 -12.88 -21.59 7.71
C SER A 54 -13.18 -22.97 7.14
N GLN A 55 -12.29 -23.46 6.28
CA GLN A 55 -12.37 -24.76 5.65
C GLN A 55 -11.06 -25.51 5.90
N GLU A 56 -11.13 -26.83 6.04
CA GLU A 56 -9.91 -27.65 6.15
C GLU A 56 -9.13 -27.56 4.84
N ALA A 57 -7.83 -27.30 4.96
CA ALA A 57 -6.97 -27.07 3.82
C ALA A 57 -5.69 -27.86 3.98
N GLN A 58 -5.26 -28.54 2.92
CA GLN A 58 -3.96 -29.22 2.91
C GLN A 58 -2.82 -28.26 2.61
N VAL A 59 -3.11 -27.16 1.90
CA VAL A 59 -2.15 -26.12 1.54
C VAL A 59 -2.79 -24.75 1.82
N ILE A 60 -2.01 -23.85 2.38
CA ILE A 60 -2.39 -22.45 2.61
C ILE A 60 -1.52 -21.59 1.69
N ASP A 61 -2.14 -20.85 0.79
CA ASP A 61 -1.43 -20.01 -0.18
C ASP A 61 -0.64 -18.87 0.51
N GLU A 62 -1.21 -18.30 1.58
CA GLU A 62 -0.60 -17.18 2.29
C GLU A 62 -0.89 -17.28 3.79
N PHE A 63 0.17 -17.27 4.61
CA PHE A 63 0.07 -17.23 6.07
C PHE A 63 0.27 -15.81 6.59
N TRP A 64 -0.72 -15.28 7.31
CA TRP A 64 -0.70 -13.90 7.82
C TRP A 64 -0.27 -13.84 9.28
N SER A 65 1.02 -13.58 9.50
CA SER A 65 1.56 -13.24 10.82
C SER A 65 1.23 -11.78 11.18
N HIS A 66 0.74 -11.52 12.39
CA HIS A 66 0.39 -10.16 12.82
C HIS A 66 0.48 -9.98 14.33
N SER A 67 0.69 -8.73 14.78
CA SER A 67 0.61 -8.36 16.19
C SER A 67 -0.84 -8.13 16.65
N TRP A 68 -1.17 -8.63 17.83
CA TRP A 68 -2.46 -8.40 18.49
C TRP A 68 -2.67 -6.93 18.89
N GLN A 69 -1.58 -6.15 19.00
CA GLN A 69 -1.62 -4.74 19.42
C GLN A 69 -2.12 -3.80 18.30
N ALA A 70 -2.02 -4.21 17.03
CA ALA A 70 -2.49 -3.39 15.92
C ALA A 70 -4.03 -3.47 15.79
N PRO A 71 -4.73 -2.33 15.63
CA PRO A 71 -6.18 -2.31 15.58
C PRO A 71 -6.70 -3.02 14.32
N SER A 72 -7.79 -3.78 14.46
CA SER A 72 -8.34 -4.64 13.40
C SER A 72 -8.71 -3.91 12.11
N TRP A 73 -9.07 -2.62 12.19
CA TRP A 73 -9.39 -1.83 11.00
C TRP A 73 -8.16 -1.53 10.13
N GLN A 74 -6.97 -1.33 10.72
CA GLN A 74 -5.74 -1.13 9.95
C GLN A 74 -5.38 -2.40 9.18
N LYS A 75 -5.54 -3.56 9.84
CA LYS A 75 -5.37 -4.88 9.21
C LYS A 75 -6.34 -5.02 8.03
N TYR A 76 -7.62 -4.74 8.23
CA TYR A 76 -8.63 -4.80 7.17
C TYR A 76 -8.32 -3.88 5.98
N VAL A 77 -7.94 -2.62 6.23
CA VAL A 77 -7.58 -1.66 5.17
C VAL A 77 -6.35 -2.13 4.39
N ASN A 78 -5.33 -2.67 5.08
CA ASN A 78 -4.16 -3.23 4.40
C ASN A 78 -4.53 -4.42 3.50
N LEU A 79 -5.40 -5.31 3.97
CA LEU A 79 -5.87 -6.45 3.17
C LEU A 79 -6.68 -6.01 1.96
N LEU A 80 -7.56 -5.02 2.13
CA LEU A 80 -8.32 -4.41 1.04
C LEU A 80 -7.37 -3.78 0.02
N PHE A 81 -6.35 -3.06 0.49
CA PHE A 81 -5.36 -2.44 -0.36
C PHE A 81 -4.55 -3.48 -1.15
N LEU A 82 -4.08 -4.55 -0.50
CA LEU A 82 -3.24 -5.58 -1.14
C LEU A 82 -4.02 -6.38 -2.20
N ASN A 83 -5.27 -6.73 -1.93
CA ASN A 83 -6.04 -7.63 -2.79
C ASN A 83 -6.89 -6.90 -3.84
N ASN A 84 -7.47 -5.74 -3.51
CA ASN A 84 -8.48 -5.11 -4.36
C ASN A 84 -7.94 -3.93 -5.17
N THR A 85 -6.86 -3.28 -4.75
CA THR A 85 -6.39 -2.04 -5.43
C THR A 85 -6.02 -2.30 -6.88
N TRP A 86 -5.31 -3.38 -7.18
CA TRP A 86 -4.92 -3.66 -8.57
C TRP A 86 -6.10 -3.97 -9.49
N PRO A 87 -6.97 -4.94 -9.16
CA PRO A 87 -8.18 -5.18 -9.96
C PRO A 87 -9.06 -3.93 -10.08
N ALA A 88 -9.25 -3.17 -9.00
CA ALA A 88 -10.07 -1.95 -9.01
C ALA A 88 -9.49 -0.87 -9.93
N SER A 89 -8.17 -0.66 -9.91
CA SER A 89 -7.52 0.30 -10.80
C SER A 89 -7.61 -0.11 -12.27
N VAL A 90 -7.50 -1.40 -12.58
CA VAL A 90 -7.65 -1.92 -13.94
C VAL A 90 -9.09 -1.70 -14.44
N VAL A 91 -10.08 -2.19 -13.68
CA VAL A 91 -11.50 -2.05 -14.05
C VAL A 91 -11.92 -0.59 -14.13
N GLY A 92 -11.50 0.25 -13.17
CA GLY A 92 -11.79 1.68 -13.16
C GLY A 92 -11.18 2.41 -14.35
N THR A 93 -9.94 2.08 -14.72
CA THR A 93 -9.30 2.67 -15.91
C THR A 93 -9.99 2.26 -17.21
N PHE A 94 -10.34 0.97 -17.35
CA PHE A 94 -11.14 0.52 -18.50
C PHE A 94 -12.50 1.21 -18.57
N THR A 95 -13.16 1.37 -17.43
CA THR A 95 -14.47 2.04 -17.35
C THR A 95 -14.35 3.51 -17.72
N ALA A 96 -13.32 4.21 -17.23
CA ALA A 96 -13.06 5.61 -17.56
C ALA A 96 -12.77 5.82 -19.06
N VAL A 97 -11.95 4.95 -19.66
CA VAL A 97 -11.67 4.98 -21.10
C VAL A 97 -12.92 4.67 -21.91
N ALA A 98 -13.69 3.66 -21.51
CA ALA A 98 -14.95 3.32 -22.17
C ALA A 98 -15.96 4.48 -22.08
N ALA A 99 -16.08 5.13 -20.93
CA ALA A 99 -16.92 6.31 -20.74
C ALA A 99 -16.46 7.46 -21.66
N LEU A 100 -15.16 7.72 -21.76
CA LEU A 100 -14.62 8.71 -22.69
C LEU A 100 -14.96 8.35 -24.14
N VAL A 101 -14.75 7.11 -24.58
CA VAL A 101 -15.06 6.69 -25.96
C VAL A 101 -16.56 6.84 -26.26
N LEU A 102 -17.42 6.45 -25.33
CA LEU A 102 -18.88 6.60 -25.47
C LEU A 102 -19.32 8.07 -25.50
N PHE A 103 -18.61 8.94 -24.78
CA PHE A 103 -18.80 10.39 -24.85
C PHE A 103 -18.36 10.95 -26.20
N LEU A 104 -17.18 10.55 -26.70
CA LEU A 104 -16.64 10.98 -28.00
C LEU A 104 -17.42 10.49 -29.21
N THR A 105 -18.25 9.47 -29.05
CA THR A 105 -19.09 8.90 -30.10
C THR A 105 -20.55 9.36 -30.02
N ASP A 106 -20.84 10.37 -29.19
CA ASP A 106 -22.17 10.93 -28.94
C ASP A 106 -23.22 9.88 -28.50
N VAL A 107 -22.78 8.74 -27.97
CA VAL A 107 -23.66 7.68 -27.43
C VAL A 107 -24.12 8.03 -26.02
N LEU A 108 -23.25 8.68 -25.24
CA LEU A 108 -23.60 9.23 -23.92
C LEU A 108 -24.16 10.66 -24.10
N PRO A 109 -25.39 10.95 -23.63
CA PRO A 109 -25.95 12.29 -23.75
C PRO A 109 -25.24 13.29 -22.81
N GLU A 110 -25.25 14.59 -23.16
CA GLU A 110 -24.55 15.72 -22.51
C GLU A 110 -24.80 15.94 -20.99
N TRP A 111 -25.60 15.12 -20.30
CA TRP A 111 -25.89 15.29 -18.87
C TRP A 111 -24.70 15.02 -17.92
N ALA A 112 -23.49 14.80 -18.43
CA ALA A 112 -22.27 14.70 -17.64
C ALA A 112 -22.03 15.95 -16.75
N GLU A 113 -22.49 17.13 -17.17
CA GLU A 113 -22.47 18.34 -16.32
C GLU A 113 -23.34 18.20 -15.06
N THR A 114 -24.40 17.38 -15.11
CA THR A 114 -25.35 17.19 -14.00
C THR A 114 -24.73 16.39 -12.84
N GLY A 115 -23.73 15.53 -13.12
CA GLY A 115 -22.99 14.79 -12.09
C GLY A 115 -22.17 15.71 -11.20
N LEU A 116 -21.55 16.75 -11.78
CA LEU A 116 -20.77 17.76 -11.06
C LEU A 116 -21.68 18.62 -10.16
N VAL A 117 -22.87 18.99 -10.65
CA VAL A 117 -23.87 19.75 -9.89
C VAL A 117 -24.52 18.89 -8.79
N SER A 118 -24.63 17.57 -9.00
CA SER A 118 -25.20 16.62 -8.03
C SER A 118 -24.27 16.32 -6.84
N MET A 119 -22.97 16.64 -6.94
CA MET A 119 -22.01 16.41 -5.85
C MET A 119 -22.40 17.15 -4.57
N GLY A 120 -22.91 18.38 -4.68
CA GLY A 120 -23.42 19.14 -3.52
C GLY A 120 -24.61 18.44 -2.84
N ALA A 121 -25.46 17.75 -3.60
CA ALA A 121 -26.57 16.96 -3.07
C ALA A 121 -26.08 15.67 -2.38
N ILE A 122 -25.04 15.02 -2.92
CA ILE A 122 -24.39 13.84 -2.33
C ILE A 122 -23.72 14.19 -1.00
N LEU A 123 -22.97 15.29 -0.96
CA LEU A 123 -22.33 15.80 0.26
C LEU A 123 -23.37 16.13 1.35
N LYS A 124 -24.49 16.78 0.99
CA LYS A 124 -25.59 17.07 1.91
C LYS A 124 -26.29 15.82 2.48
N ARG A 125 -26.33 14.72 1.73
CA ARG A 125 -26.96 13.45 2.16
C ARG A 125 -26.00 12.53 2.94
N SER A 126 -24.69 12.80 2.88
CA SER A 126 -23.66 11.99 3.54
C SER A 126 -23.56 12.33 5.02
N LYS A 127 -23.60 11.32 5.90
CA LYS A 127 -23.59 11.49 7.37
C LYS A 127 -22.19 11.75 7.97
N SER A 128 -21.14 11.44 7.23
CA SER A 128 -19.75 11.59 7.66
C SER A 128 -18.83 11.67 6.44
N MET A 129 -17.79 12.51 6.50
CA MET A 129 -16.79 12.65 5.44
C MET A 129 -15.44 12.12 5.92
N LEU A 130 -14.90 11.12 5.22
CA LEU A 130 -13.54 10.62 5.44
C LEU A 130 -12.59 11.41 4.54
N VAL A 131 -11.70 12.18 5.15
CA VAL A 131 -10.68 12.95 4.43
C VAL A 131 -9.36 12.19 4.48
N LEU A 132 -8.94 11.64 3.34
CA LEU A 132 -7.61 11.07 3.14
C LEU A 132 -6.63 12.22 2.92
N TRP A 133 -6.06 12.71 4.01
CA TRP A 133 -5.37 13.99 4.06
C TRP A 133 -3.91 13.87 3.62
N ASP A 134 -3.52 14.33 2.43
CA ASP A 134 -2.11 14.48 2.07
C ASP A 134 -1.69 15.96 2.01
N PRO A 135 -0.38 16.31 2.05
CA PRO A 135 0.08 17.69 2.01
C PRO A 135 -0.34 18.50 0.76
N SER A 136 -0.73 17.85 -0.34
CA SER A 136 -1.27 18.50 -1.55
C SER A 136 -2.79 18.67 -1.53
N TYR A 137 -3.48 18.18 -0.50
CA TYR A 137 -4.94 18.25 -0.39
C TYR A 137 -5.45 19.70 -0.42
N VAL A 138 -4.76 20.61 0.28
CA VAL A 138 -5.14 22.04 0.35
C VAL A 138 -4.69 22.87 -0.86
N THR A 139 -3.85 22.32 -1.74
CA THR A 139 -3.42 23.01 -2.97
C THR A 139 -4.36 22.72 -4.14
N ARG A 140 -5.24 21.72 -4.00
CA ARG A 140 -6.28 21.39 -4.98
C ARG A 140 -7.58 22.09 -4.60
N LEU A 141 -7.96 23.07 -5.42
CA LEU A 141 -9.18 23.87 -5.24
C LEU A 141 -10.43 23.01 -5.01
N TRP A 142 -10.52 21.87 -5.70
CA TRP A 142 -11.65 20.94 -5.60
C TRP A 142 -11.75 20.26 -4.22
N CYS A 143 -10.64 19.80 -3.65
CA CYS A 143 -10.60 19.15 -2.33
C CYS A 143 -10.94 20.13 -1.20
N VAL A 144 -10.52 21.39 -1.35
CA VAL A 144 -10.87 22.48 -0.43
C VAL A 144 -12.34 22.85 -0.57
N PHE A 145 -12.87 22.88 -1.79
CA PHE A 145 -14.28 23.13 -2.07
C PHE A 145 -15.20 22.04 -1.48
N GLU A 146 -14.90 20.75 -1.68
CA GLU A 146 -15.68 19.64 -1.12
C GLU A 146 -15.73 19.69 0.41
N MET A 147 -14.59 20.00 1.04
CA MET A 147 -14.50 20.14 2.50
C MET A 147 -15.28 21.37 2.99
N ALA A 148 -15.15 22.53 2.34
CA ALA A 148 -15.91 23.74 2.67
C ALA A 148 -17.43 23.55 2.45
N ALA A 149 -17.84 22.89 1.38
CA ALA A 149 -19.23 22.59 1.08
C ALA A 149 -19.84 21.61 2.10
N PHE A 150 -19.09 20.57 2.50
CA PHE A 150 -19.51 19.63 3.53
C PHE A 150 -19.61 20.31 4.92
N LEU A 151 -18.63 21.14 5.29
CA LEU A 151 -18.62 21.92 6.53
C LEU A 151 -19.78 22.93 6.59
N ASN A 152 -20.08 23.59 5.47
CA ASN A 152 -21.21 24.51 5.37
C ASN A 152 -22.57 23.79 5.53
N ALA A 153 -22.66 22.52 5.08
CA ALA A 153 -23.88 21.74 5.16
C ALA A 153 -24.11 21.05 6.51
N HIS A 154 -23.06 20.65 7.24
CA HIS A 154 -23.15 19.78 8.43
C HIS A 154 -22.45 20.31 9.69
N GLY A 155 -21.70 21.42 9.62
CA GLY A 155 -20.92 21.97 10.73
C GLY A 155 -19.63 21.20 11.03
N SER A 156 -18.73 21.81 11.82
CA SER A 156 -17.33 21.39 11.98
C SER A 156 -17.08 20.06 12.71
N ALA A 157 -18.11 19.44 13.29
CA ALA A 157 -17.96 18.26 14.16
C ALA A 157 -17.97 16.90 13.41
N ALA A 158 -18.23 16.88 12.08
CA ALA A 158 -18.47 15.65 11.30
C ALA A 158 -17.30 15.18 10.41
N VAL A 159 -16.11 15.80 10.54
CA VAL A 159 -14.94 15.49 9.71
C VAL A 159 -13.95 14.63 10.48
N LYS A 160 -13.62 13.44 9.95
CA LYS A 160 -12.62 12.55 10.53
C LYS A 160 -11.40 12.49 9.61
N VAL A 161 -10.28 13.01 10.09
CA VAL A 161 -9.02 13.15 9.35
C VAL A 161 -8.11 11.97 9.69
N CYS A 162 -7.51 11.34 8.67
CA CYS A 162 -6.51 10.29 8.86
C CYS A 162 -5.24 10.63 8.05
N PRO A 163 -4.06 10.74 8.68
CA PRO A 163 -2.84 11.13 7.99
C PRO A 163 -2.15 9.93 7.30
N PRO A 164 -1.78 10.03 6.02
CA PRO A 164 -0.88 9.15 5.30
C PRO A 164 0.48 9.86 5.17
N LEU A 165 1.25 9.95 6.26
CA LEU A 165 2.62 10.44 6.13
C LEU A 165 3.53 9.30 5.69
N LEU A 166 3.97 9.37 4.43
CA LEU A 166 4.98 8.49 3.86
C LEU A 166 6.33 8.56 4.63
N GLY A 167 6.61 9.66 5.32
CA GLY A 167 7.75 9.77 6.24
C GLY A 167 7.67 8.81 7.44
N SER A 168 6.46 8.41 7.86
CA SER A 168 6.27 7.37 8.87
C SER A 168 6.74 6.01 8.35
N TYR A 169 6.54 5.71 7.06
CA TYR A 169 6.95 4.44 6.46
C TYR A 169 8.48 4.28 6.46
N CYS A 170 9.24 5.30 6.03
CA CYS A 170 10.70 5.26 6.08
C CYS A 170 11.24 5.11 7.51
N ARG A 171 10.65 5.83 8.48
CA ARG A 171 11.01 5.72 9.90
C ARG A 171 10.65 4.35 10.50
N SER A 172 9.57 3.73 10.04
CA SER A 172 9.19 2.37 10.44
C SER A 172 10.22 1.35 9.96
N ILE A 173 10.75 1.49 8.73
CA ILE A 173 11.83 0.62 8.22
C ILE A 173 13.08 0.75 9.10
N ASP A 174 13.51 1.97 9.42
CA ASP A 174 14.70 2.18 10.25
C ASP A 174 14.51 1.73 11.70
N THR A 175 13.29 1.86 12.23
CA THR A 175 12.96 1.36 13.57
C THR A 175 13.01 -0.15 13.61
N MET A 176 12.48 -0.81 12.58
CA MET A 176 12.49 -2.25 12.46
C MET A 176 13.89 -2.82 12.19
N ASP A 177 14.71 -2.17 11.35
CA ASP A 177 16.13 -2.57 11.16
C ASP A 177 16.91 -2.48 12.48
N ARG A 178 16.71 -1.41 13.26
CA ARG A 178 17.30 -1.27 14.60
C ARG A 178 16.82 -2.37 15.54
N GLN A 179 15.51 -2.64 15.60
CA GLN A 179 14.95 -3.68 16.45
C GLN A 179 15.47 -5.08 16.12
N LEU A 180 15.66 -5.40 14.83
CA LEU A 180 16.20 -6.70 14.43
C LEU A 180 17.70 -6.82 14.66
N ARG A 181 18.46 -5.73 14.46
CA ARG A 181 19.90 -5.72 14.72
C ARG A 181 20.21 -5.86 16.20
N ASP A 182 19.42 -5.20 17.04
CA ASP A 182 19.61 -5.18 18.50
C ASP A 182 18.71 -6.23 19.19
N PHE A 183 18.18 -7.19 18.42
CA PHE A 183 17.28 -8.24 18.91
C PHE A 183 17.98 -9.14 19.92
N SER A 184 17.38 -9.31 21.09
CA SER A 184 17.74 -10.36 22.05
C SER A 184 16.49 -11.03 22.61
N ILE A 185 16.54 -12.35 22.74
CA ILE A 185 15.51 -13.19 23.34
C ILE A 185 15.16 -12.73 24.76
N GLN A 186 16.13 -12.21 25.52
CA GLN A 186 15.93 -11.78 26.90
C GLN A 186 14.96 -10.59 26.99
N GLN A 187 14.88 -9.77 25.94
CA GLN A 187 14.02 -8.58 25.88
C GLN A 187 12.61 -8.89 25.34
N THR A 188 12.33 -10.14 24.95
CA THR A 188 11.03 -10.54 24.41
C THR A 188 10.03 -10.88 25.53
N THR A 189 8.80 -10.41 25.40
CA THR A 189 7.68 -10.81 26.27
C THR A 189 6.95 -12.01 25.67
N SER A 190 6.57 -12.97 26.50
CA SER A 190 5.67 -14.07 26.14
C SER A 190 4.28 -13.83 26.75
N SER A 191 3.24 -14.42 26.14
CA SER A 191 1.85 -14.21 26.54
C SER A 191 1.57 -14.56 28.01
N CYS A 192 2.35 -15.47 28.60
CA CYS A 192 2.30 -15.75 30.03
C CYS A 192 2.75 -14.53 30.88
N CYS A 193 3.83 -13.84 30.51
CA CYS A 193 4.44 -12.78 31.31
C CYS A 193 3.61 -11.49 31.40
N GLU A 194 2.72 -11.23 30.44
CA GLU A 194 1.83 -10.05 30.46
C GLU A 194 0.67 -10.19 31.47
N GLY A 195 0.36 -11.41 31.94
CA GLY A 195 -0.76 -11.71 32.82
C GLY A 195 -0.54 -11.47 34.31
N GLY A 196 0.68 -11.11 34.74
CA GLY A 196 1.03 -10.91 36.16
C GLY A 196 0.93 -12.21 36.98
N HIS A 197 2.02 -12.98 37.05
CA HIS A 197 2.03 -14.24 37.80
C HIS A 197 2.13 -14.03 39.32
N LYS A 198 1.49 -14.92 40.07
CA LYS A 198 1.48 -14.96 41.54
C LYS A 198 2.18 -16.18 42.16
N ASP A 199 2.72 -17.13 41.39
CA ASP A 199 3.47 -18.27 41.93
C ASP A 199 4.54 -18.77 40.93
N ASP A 200 5.75 -19.05 41.44
CA ASP A 200 6.98 -19.32 40.69
C ASP A 200 7.05 -20.72 40.03
N ASP A 201 6.23 -21.70 40.44
CA ASP A 201 6.37 -23.11 40.00
C ASP A 201 5.76 -23.43 38.62
N PHE A 202 4.84 -22.62 38.11
CA PHE A 202 4.17 -22.89 36.82
C PHE A 202 4.89 -22.27 35.60
N CYS A 203 5.98 -21.53 35.82
CA CYS A 203 6.71 -20.84 34.77
C CYS A 203 7.55 -21.80 33.89
N ASP A 204 7.99 -22.94 34.46
CA ASP A 204 8.75 -23.97 33.73
C ASP A 204 7.92 -24.72 32.67
N LEU A 205 6.58 -24.66 32.76
CA LEU A 205 5.64 -25.18 31.75
C LEU A 205 5.18 -24.11 30.75
N GLY A 206 5.65 -22.87 30.87
CA GLY A 206 5.21 -21.77 30.01
C GLY A 206 5.69 -21.92 28.57
N ASP A 207 4.90 -21.41 27.61
CA ASP A 207 5.20 -21.39 26.17
C ASP A 207 6.64 -20.94 25.87
N ARG A 208 7.19 -20.03 26.69
CA ARG A 208 8.57 -19.55 26.59
C ARG A 208 9.60 -20.67 26.70
N ASN A 209 9.46 -21.59 27.66
CA ASN A 209 10.42 -22.70 27.83
C ASN A 209 10.36 -23.65 26.62
N ILE A 210 9.16 -24.02 26.19
CA ILE A 210 8.94 -24.85 25.00
C ILE A 210 9.58 -24.20 23.76
N ILE A 211 9.33 -22.91 23.53
CA ILE A 211 9.88 -22.17 22.39
C ILE A 211 11.41 -22.12 22.45
N LEU A 212 12.02 -21.82 23.61
CA LEU A 212 13.48 -21.75 23.76
C LEU A 212 14.16 -23.10 23.49
N ARG A 213 13.52 -24.19 23.89
CA ARG A 213 14.00 -25.54 23.61
C ARG A 213 13.88 -25.88 22.12
N CYS A 214 12.76 -25.56 21.48
CA CYS A 214 12.61 -25.71 20.03
C CYS A 214 13.68 -24.90 19.26
N ILE A 215 13.93 -23.65 19.69
CA ILE A 215 14.99 -22.80 19.11
C ILE A 215 16.35 -23.47 19.24
N SER A 216 16.68 -23.97 20.44
CA SER A 216 17.96 -24.67 20.67
C SER A 216 18.07 -25.94 19.83
N THR A 217 16.96 -26.65 19.61
CA THR A 217 16.92 -27.84 18.73
C THR A 217 17.13 -27.47 17.26
N TRP A 218 16.48 -26.41 16.76
CA TRP A 218 16.55 -26.00 15.35
C TRP A 218 17.84 -25.28 14.97
N PHE A 219 18.33 -24.40 15.83
CA PHE A 219 19.48 -23.52 15.56
C PHE A 219 20.75 -23.95 16.30
N GLY A 220 20.68 -25.03 17.09
CA GLY A 220 21.77 -25.56 17.92
C GLY A 220 22.00 -24.78 19.22
N SER A 221 21.75 -23.47 19.22
CA SER A 221 21.79 -22.64 20.44
C SER A 221 20.94 -21.38 20.30
N ILE A 222 20.68 -20.72 21.43
CA ILE A 222 19.97 -19.44 21.49
C ILE A 222 20.78 -18.35 20.78
N GLU A 223 22.10 -18.34 20.95
CA GLU A 223 23.01 -17.36 20.35
C GLU A 223 23.04 -17.48 18.83
N ASN A 224 23.03 -18.71 18.30
CA ASN A 224 22.96 -18.93 16.86
C ASN A 224 21.63 -18.44 16.28
N PHE A 225 20.52 -18.62 16.98
CA PHE A 225 19.23 -18.08 16.56
C PHE A 225 19.22 -16.55 16.56
N GLU A 226 19.71 -15.92 17.63
CA GLU A 226 19.84 -14.46 17.68
C GLU A 226 20.70 -13.95 16.53
N LEU A 227 21.83 -14.60 16.25
CA LEU A 227 22.69 -14.27 15.10
C LEU A 227 21.90 -14.36 13.77
N VAL A 228 21.17 -15.45 13.53
CA VAL A 228 20.35 -15.63 12.32
C VAL A 228 19.27 -14.55 12.20
N VAL A 229 18.63 -14.15 13.30
CA VAL A 229 17.64 -13.06 13.30
C VAL A 229 18.31 -11.72 12.95
N GLN A 230 19.44 -11.44 13.58
CA GLN A 230 20.21 -10.19 13.38
C GLN A 230 20.86 -10.10 12.00
N THR A 231 21.13 -11.23 11.33
CA THR A 231 21.76 -11.27 10.00
C THR A 231 20.75 -11.61 8.90
N GLU A 232 20.36 -12.87 8.79
CA GLU A 232 19.61 -13.41 7.66
C GLU A 232 18.18 -12.89 7.61
N VAL A 233 17.45 -12.91 8.74
CA VAL A 233 16.08 -12.39 8.80
C VAL A 233 16.07 -10.90 8.53
N ARG A 234 16.99 -10.15 9.16
CA ARG A 234 17.15 -8.71 8.91
C ARG A 234 17.45 -8.41 7.44
N LYS A 235 18.38 -9.14 6.81
CA LYS A 235 18.75 -8.97 5.40
C LYS A 235 17.59 -9.30 4.47
N ALA A 236 16.89 -10.40 4.71
CA ALA A 236 15.73 -10.80 3.93
C ALA A 236 14.63 -9.73 4.01
N LEU A 237 14.35 -9.22 5.20
CA LEU A 237 13.30 -8.21 5.41
C LEU A 237 13.70 -6.83 4.89
N ALA A 238 14.97 -6.43 5.05
CA ALA A 238 15.50 -5.21 4.47
C ALA A 238 15.39 -5.23 2.94
N ASN A 239 15.79 -6.33 2.29
CA ASN A 239 15.65 -6.50 0.84
C ASN A 239 14.18 -6.43 0.43
N GLN A 240 13.27 -7.10 1.15
CA GLN A 240 11.83 -7.04 0.81
C GLN A 240 11.20 -5.65 1.00
N LEU A 241 11.62 -4.88 2.01
CA LEU A 241 11.08 -3.54 2.25
C LEU A 241 11.66 -2.48 1.30
N VAL A 242 12.91 -2.65 0.90
CA VAL A 242 13.59 -1.78 -0.07
C VAL A 242 13.17 -2.11 -1.49
N ASP A 243 13.16 -3.38 -1.88
CA ASP A 243 12.85 -3.80 -3.25
C ASP A 243 11.33 -3.96 -3.47
N GLY A 244 10.61 -4.48 -2.46
CA GLY A 244 9.15 -4.69 -2.53
C GLY A 244 8.33 -3.45 -2.22
N GLY A 245 8.88 -2.50 -1.46
CA GLY A 245 8.23 -1.22 -1.13
C GLY A 245 7.96 -0.36 -2.36
N PHE A 246 8.90 -0.35 -3.32
CA PHE A 246 8.97 0.65 -4.39
C PHE A 246 8.92 0.02 -5.79
N THR A 247 8.00 -0.90 -6.00
CA THR A 247 7.81 -1.52 -7.32
C THR A 247 7.14 -0.55 -8.30
N TYR A 248 7.55 -0.62 -9.57
CA TYR A 248 6.92 0.12 -10.68
C TYR A 248 5.39 -0.03 -10.68
N ARG A 249 4.90 -1.25 -10.42
CA ARG A 249 3.46 -1.54 -10.32
C ARG A 249 2.75 -0.67 -9.28
N ARG A 250 3.34 -0.48 -8.09
CA ARG A 250 2.77 0.38 -7.03
C ARG A 250 2.78 1.86 -7.42
N MET A 251 3.77 2.30 -8.20
CA MET A 251 3.85 3.68 -8.67
C MET A 251 2.82 4.00 -9.75
N VAL A 252 2.60 3.07 -10.68
CA VAL A 252 1.51 3.16 -11.66
C VAL A 252 0.16 3.22 -10.95
N LEU A 253 -0.05 2.37 -9.93
CA LEU A 253 -1.27 2.38 -9.12
C LEU A 253 -1.50 3.71 -8.39
N ALA A 254 -0.46 4.25 -7.77
CA ALA A 254 -0.55 5.51 -7.04
C ALA A 254 -0.93 6.71 -7.94
N THR A 255 -0.71 6.61 -9.25
CA THR A 255 -0.95 7.69 -10.21
C THR A 255 -2.23 7.49 -11.04
N VAL A 256 -2.99 6.41 -10.82
CA VAL A 256 -4.29 6.16 -11.46
C VAL A 256 -5.29 7.33 -11.28
N PRO A 257 -5.45 7.94 -10.09
CA PRO A 257 -6.36 9.07 -9.95
C PRO A 257 -5.95 10.29 -10.78
N LEU A 258 -4.64 10.48 -10.99
CA LEU A 258 -4.12 11.54 -11.85
C LEU A 258 -4.48 11.25 -13.32
N LEU A 259 -4.35 10.01 -13.76
CA LEU A 259 -4.80 9.59 -15.10
C LEU A 259 -6.28 9.91 -15.30
N TRP A 260 -7.16 9.50 -14.38
CA TRP A 260 -8.60 9.74 -14.48
C TRP A 260 -8.92 11.24 -14.54
N SER A 261 -8.26 12.04 -13.69
CA SER A 261 -8.43 13.51 -13.71
C SER A 261 -8.03 14.14 -15.05
N LEU A 262 -7.05 13.55 -15.76
CA LEU A 262 -6.62 14.02 -17.07
C LEU A 262 -7.54 13.53 -18.19
N LEU A 263 -8.12 12.33 -18.07
CA LEU A 263 -9.16 11.83 -18.98
C LEU A 263 -10.41 12.70 -18.91
N ASP A 264 -10.84 13.11 -17.71
CA ASP A 264 -12.00 14.00 -17.54
C ASP A 264 -11.78 15.37 -18.22
N ARG A 265 -10.58 15.97 -18.06
CA ARG A 265 -10.24 17.21 -18.78
C ARG A 265 -10.17 17.02 -20.28
N MET A 266 -9.69 15.85 -20.73
CA MET A 266 -9.64 15.56 -22.15
C MET A 266 -11.06 15.53 -22.72
N ALA A 267 -12.01 14.92 -22.01
CA ALA A 267 -13.41 14.87 -22.42
C ALA A 267 -13.99 16.28 -22.65
N SER A 268 -13.65 17.28 -21.83
CA SER A 268 -14.16 18.65 -22.00
C SER A 268 -13.57 19.41 -23.19
N ASP A 269 -12.38 19.01 -23.67
CA ASP A 269 -11.63 19.76 -24.68
C ASP A 269 -11.71 19.15 -26.10
N VAL A 270 -12.36 17.98 -26.28
CA VAL A 270 -12.35 17.29 -27.57
C VAL A 270 -13.22 17.97 -28.62
N ARG A 271 -12.60 18.26 -29.77
CA ARG A 271 -13.27 18.75 -30.98
C ARG A 271 -13.18 17.79 -32.18
N ASP A 272 -12.23 16.86 -32.17
CA ASP A 272 -11.97 15.90 -33.26
C ASP A 272 -11.56 14.52 -32.68
N PRO A 273 -12.24 13.41 -33.05
CA PRO A 273 -11.92 12.05 -32.60
C PRO A 273 -10.49 11.58 -32.91
N LEU A 274 -9.92 11.94 -34.07
CA LEU A 274 -8.56 11.53 -34.45
C LEU A 274 -7.51 12.22 -33.58
N TRP A 275 -7.74 13.51 -33.30
CA TRP A 275 -6.91 14.27 -32.36
C TRP A 275 -7.02 13.69 -30.94
N ALA A 276 -8.23 13.35 -30.49
CA ALA A 276 -8.46 12.74 -29.18
C ALA A 276 -7.74 11.40 -29.02
N ALA A 277 -7.77 10.54 -30.04
CA ALA A 277 -7.05 9.27 -30.02
C ALA A 277 -5.52 9.48 -29.87
N GLY A 278 -4.95 10.47 -30.57
CA GLY A 278 -3.55 10.85 -30.43
C GLY A 278 -3.19 11.34 -29.03
N GLN A 279 -4.05 12.18 -28.44
CA GLN A 279 -3.86 12.72 -27.09
C GLN A 279 -4.02 11.65 -26.01
N LEU A 280 -4.93 10.68 -26.20
CA LEU A 280 -5.09 9.54 -25.31
C LEU A 280 -3.85 8.65 -25.31
N ALA A 281 -3.32 8.30 -26.49
CA ALA A 281 -2.09 7.52 -26.61
C ALA A 281 -0.91 8.20 -25.88
N ARG A 282 -0.78 9.51 -26.05
CA ARG A 282 0.23 10.33 -25.35
C ARG A 282 0.03 10.31 -23.84
N LEU A 283 -1.20 10.49 -23.36
CA LEU A 283 -1.51 10.46 -21.93
C LEU A 283 -1.13 9.12 -21.28
N PHE A 284 -1.48 8.01 -21.93
CA PHE A 284 -1.10 6.67 -21.46
C PHE A 284 0.41 6.46 -21.46
N ALA A 285 1.13 6.97 -22.47
CA ALA A 285 2.59 6.95 -22.49
C ALA A 285 3.15 7.65 -21.25
N TYR A 286 2.76 8.90 -21.01
CA TYR A 286 3.23 9.66 -19.83
C TYR A 286 2.89 8.96 -18.51
N TRP A 287 1.67 8.44 -18.38
CA TRP A 287 1.22 7.76 -17.16
C TRP A 287 1.96 6.46 -16.89
N LEU A 288 2.28 5.68 -17.92
CA LEU A 288 2.98 4.41 -17.77
C LEU A 288 4.49 4.61 -17.64
N THR A 289 5.12 5.51 -18.39
CA THR A 289 6.58 5.62 -18.40
C THR A 289 7.07 6.75 -17.52
N THR A 290 6.67 7.98 -17.83
CA THR A 290 7.30 9.20 -17.31
C THR A 290 6.99 9.40 -15.84
N VAL A 291 5.71 9.38 -15.46
CA VAL A 291 5.30 9.66 -14.08
C VAL A 291 5.85 8.61 -13.10
N PRO A 292 5.73 7.29 -13.35
CA PRO A 292 6.28 6.28 -12.45
C PRO A 292 7.81 6.35 -12.36
N SER A 293 8.51 6.63 -13.47
CA SER A 293 9.99 6.74 -13.47
C SER A 293 10.46 7.92 -12.61
N ILE A 294 9.80 9.08 -12.74
CA ILE A 294 10.08 10.25 -11.90
C ILE A 294 9.83 9.90 -10.43
N LEU A 295 8.68 9.30 -10.10
CA LEU A 295 8.36 8.94 -8.72
C LEU A 295 9.37 7.96 -8.13
N ILE A 296 9.78 6.91 -8.86
CA ILE A 296 10.81 5.97 -8.40
C ILE A 296 12.12 6.70 -8.08
N LEU A 297 12.57 7.59 -8.98
CA LEU A 297 13.79 8.38 -8.78
C LEU A 297 13.69 9.30 -7.57
N LEU A 298 12.57 10.01 -7.41
CA LEU A 298 12.31 10.87 -6.26
C LEU A 298 12.27 10.07 -4.95
N PHE A 299 11.63 8.91 -4.94
CA PHE A 299 11.60 8.04 -3.76
C PHE A 299 12.97 7.51 -3.40
N ARG A 300 13.82 7.17 -4.38
CA ARG A 300 15.21 6.77 -4.11
C ARG A 300 16.05 7.89 -3.57
N LEU A 301 15.91 9.10 -4.10
CA LEU A 301 16.56 10.29 -3.55
C LEU A 301 16.10 10.51 -2.11
N CYS A 302 14.79 10.44 -1.84
CA CYS A 302 14.23 10.52 -0.49
C CYS A 302 14.85 9.46 0.44
N TYR A 303 14.92 8.21 0.00
CA TYR A 303 15.51 7.11 0.77
C TYR A 303 17.01 7.33 1.02
N LYS A 304 17.77 7.82 0.05
CA LYS A 304 19.21 8.10 0.20
C LYS A 304 19.48 9.22 1.21
N PHE A 305 18.64 10.26 1.23
CA PHE A 305 18.79 11.40 2.14
C PHE A 305 18.09 11.21 3.50
N ARG A 306 17.45 10.04 3.74
CA ARG A 306 16.72 9.76 4.98
C ARG A 306 17.61 9.83 6.23
N ALA A 307 18.85 9.34 6.14
CA ALA A 307 19.77 9.28 7.28
C ALA A 307 20.20 10.67 7.77
N SER A 308 20.11 11.68 6.91
CA SER A 308 20.41 13.06 7.26
C SER A 308 19.22 13.76 7.94
N CYS A 309 18.02 13.18 7.90
CA CYS A 309 16.78 13.81 8.35
C CYS A 309 16.45 13.43 9.80
N GLY A 310 16.99 14.19 10.77
CA GLY A 310 16.61 14.09 12.19
C GLY A 310 15.71 15.23 12.69
N ARG A 311 15.49 16.27 11.88
CA ARG A 311 14.72 17.48 12.23
C ARG A 311 13.60 17.71 11.21
N ILE A 312 12.42 18.09 11.70
CA ILE A 312 11.22 18.34 10.88
C ILE A 312 11.48 19.38 9.78
N SER A 313 12.24 20.45 10.07
CA SER A 313 12.56 21.48 9.08
C SER A 313 13.38 20.97 7.89
N LEU A 314 14.29 20.02 8.14
CA LEU A 314 15.10 19.40 7.10
C LEU A 314 14.28 18.42 6.25
N GLU A 315 13.33 17.71 6.87
CA GLU A 315 12.36 16.86 6.14
C GLU A 315 11.48 17.68 5.20
N ILE A 316 11.00 18.85 5.65
CA ILE A 316 10.22 19.78 4.83
C ILE A 316 11.07 20.28 3.66
N LEU A 317 12.31 20.72 3.93
CA LEU A 317 13.21 21.23 2.88
C LEU A 317 13.55 20.15 1.85
N LEU A 318 13.85 18.92 2.29
CA LEU A 318 14.09 17.79 1.40
C LEU A 318 12.85 17.48 0.56
N SER A 319 11.66 17.45 1.17
CA SER A 319 10.41 17.19 0.46
C SER A 319 10.13 18.27 -0.59
N LEU A 320 10.31 19.55 -0.26
CA LEU A 320 10.19 20.66 -1.20
C LEU A 320 11.20 20.54 -2.35
N GLY A 321 12.46 20.23 -2.04
CA GLY A 321 13.49 19.99 -3.04
C GLY A 321 13.14 18.85 -3.99
N LEU A 322 12.64 17.73 -3.47
CA LEU A 322 12.18 16.59 -4.28
C LEU A 322 10.99 16.95 -5.18
N VAL A 323 10.04 17.74 -4.68
CA VAL A 323 8.91 18.23 -5.50
C VAL A 323 9.42 19.13 -6.62
N ILE A 324 10.36 20.04 -6.34
CA ILE A 324 10.96 20.92 -7.34
C ILE A 324 11.71 20.10 -8.41
N ILE A 325 12.51 19.12 -8.00
CA ILE A 325 13.22 18.22 -8.92
C ILE A 325 12.22 17.45 -9.78
N GLY A 326 11.17 16.90 -9.16
CA GLY A 326 10.11 16.19 -9.88
C GLY A 326 9.39 17.05 -10.91
N ALA A 327 9.02 18.27 -10.52
CA ALA A 327 8.40 19.24 -11.41
C ALA A 327 9.34 19.63 -12.55
N ALA A 328 10.62 19.87 -12.28
CA ALA A 328 11.62 20.18 -13.29
C ALA A 328 11.81 19.03 -14.29
N MET A 329 11.86 17.78 -13.80
CA MET A 329 11.93 16.59 -14.67
C MET A 329 10.68 16.45 -15.55
N TYR A 330 9.50 16.70 -14.99
CA TYR A 330 8.25 16.68 -15.75
C TYR A 330 8.21 17.77 -16.82
N VAL A 331 8.58 19.01 -16.46
CA VAL A 331 8.67 20.15 -17.40
C VAL A 331 9.69 19.88 -18.50
N ALA A 332 10.86 19.34 -18.16
CA ALA A 332 11.86 18.96 -19.15
C ALA A 332 11.33 17.91 -20.13
N THR A 333 10.60 16.91 -19.64
CA THR A 333 9.99 15.88 -20.49
C THR A 333 8.89 16.46 -21.38
N ALA A 334 8.09 17.39 -20.85
CA ALA A 334 7.08 18.10 -21.64
C ALA A 334 7.71 19.01 -22.71
N ALA A 335 8.82 19.68 -22.40
CA ALA A 335 9.56 20.49 -23.36
C ALA A 335 10.18 19.64 -24.49
N ILE A 336 10.74 18.48 -24.15
CA ILE A 336 11.24 17.51 -25.15
C ILE A 336 10.11 17.07 -26.08
N ASP A 337 8.94 16.78 -25.53
CA ASP A 337 7.77 16.37 -26.33
C ASP A 337 7.28 17.49 -27.26
N ILE A 338 7.22 18.75 -26.80
CA ILE A 338 6.93 19.91 -27.68
C ILE A 338 7.94 20.01 -28.82
N LEU A 339 9.23 19.81 -28.53
CA LEU A 339 10.29 19.81 -29.55
C LEU A 339 10.12 18.64 -30.54
N PHE A 340 9.77 17.45 -30.05
CA PHE A 340 9.48 16.29 -30.91
C PHE A 340 8.31 16.58 -31.85
N GLN A 341 7.23 17.17 -31.34
CA GLN A 341 6.07 17.53 -32.15
C GLN A 341 6.39 18.60 -33.20
N ALA A 342 7.39 19.44 -32.97
CA ALA A 342 7.87 20.39 -33.97
C ALA A 342 8.73 19.75 -35.07
N VAL A 343 9.37 18.60 -34.78
CA VAL A 343 10.29 17.91 -35.70
C VAL A 343 9.56 16.87 -36.55
N PHE A 344 8.58 16.15 -35.98
CA PHE A 344 7.91 15.07 -36.69
C PHE A 344 6.69 15.57 -37.49
N PRO A 345 6.56 15.19 -38.76
CA PRO A 345 5.50 15.69 -39.63
C PRO A 345 4.11 15.10 -39.34
N SER A 346 4.02 14.07 -38.50
CA SER A 346 2.74 13.46 -38.11
C SER A 346 2.69 13.19 -36.61
N ILE A 347 1.55 13.54 -35.99
CA ILE A 347 1.26 13.35 -34.56
C ILE A 347 1.46 11.87 -34.11
N PRO A 348 1.00 10.85 -34.88
CA PRO A 348 1.19 9.46 -34.48
C PRO A 348 2.67 9.05 -34.42
N LEU A 349 3.49 9.52 -35.36
CA LEU A 349 4.91 9.22 -35.41
C LEU A 349 5.67 9.90 -34.25
N ALA A 350 5.32 11.15 -33.94
CA ALA A 350 5.85 11.88 -32.80
C ALA A 350 5.55 11.14 -31.49
N ASN A 351 4.29 10.71 -31.31
CA ASN A 351 3.85 9.97 -30.13
C ASN A 351 4.54 8.61 -30.01
N PHE A 352 4.69 7.88 -31.12
CA PHE A 352 5.38 6.59 -31.12
C PHE A 352 6.86 6.71 -30.75
N ALA A 353 7.55 7.72 -31.31
CA ALA A 353 8.94 8.02 -30.97
C ALA A 353 9.11 8.41 -29.50
N LEU A 354 8.18 9.21 -28.96
CA LEU A 354 8.16 9.59 -27.54
C LEU A 354 7.95 8.37 -26.64
N CYS A 355 6.99 7.50 -26.96
CA CYS A 355 6.76 6.24 -26.24
C CYS A 355 8.04 5.38 -26.20
N GLY A 356 8.73 5.26 -27.34
CA GLY A 356 9.99 4.52 -27.44
C GLY A 356 11.09 5.11 -26.56
N LEU A 357 11.30 6.43 -26.62
CA LEU A 357 12.29 7.13 -25.80
C LEU A 357 11.98 7.00 -24.31
N CYS A 358 10.74 7.27 -23.91
CA CYS A 358 10.34 7.16 -22.52
C CYS A 358 10.43 5.71 -22.01
N GLY A 359 10.09 4.72 -22.85
CA GLY A 359 10.28 3.30 -22.54
C GLY A 359 11.75 2.95 -22.32
N ILE A 360 12.67 3.43 -23.16
CA ILE A 360 14.12 3.23 -22.99
C ILE A 360 14.60 3.87 -21.68
N VAL A 361 14.18 5.10 -21.40
CA VAL A 361 14.52 5.80 -20.14
C VAL A 361 13.99 5.03 -18.94
N THR A 362 12.74 4.56 -18.98
CA THR A 362 12.17 3.74 -17.91
C THR A 362 12.96 2.45 -17.73
N VAL A 363 13.30 1.72 -18.79
CA VAL A 363 14.13 0.50 -18.69
C VAL A 363 15.53 0.80 -18.16
N ALA A 364 16.15 1.90 -18.59
CA ALA A 364 17.46 2.31 -18.09
C ALA A 364 17.41 2.67 -16.60
N VAL A 365 16.39 3.43 -16.19
CA VAL A 365 16.11 3.74 -14.78
C VAL A 365 15.92 2.45 -14.00
N LEU A 366 15.06 1.53 -14.50
CA LEU A 366 14.76 0.22 -13.92
C LEU A 366 15.97 -0.74 -13.85
N ARG A 367 16.96 -0.61 -14.75
CA ARG A 367 18.18 -1.45 -14.77
C ARG A 367 19.32 -0.90 -13.92
N TYR A 368 19.37 0.41 -13.73
CA TYR A 368 20.20 1.05 -12.72
C TYR A 368 19.57 0.97 -11.32
N LEU A 369 18.38 0.34 -11.21
CA LEU A 369 17.80 -0.04 -9.93
C LEU A 369 18.54 -1.19 -9.29
#